data_AF-A0A9P8IYJ5-F1
#
_entry.id   AF-A0A9P8IYJ5-F1
#
_cell.length_a   1.000
_cell.length_b   1.000
_cell.length_c   1.000
_cell.angle_alpha   90.00
_cell.angle_beta   90.00
_cell.angle_gamma   90.00
#
_symmetry.space_group_name_H-M   'P 1'
#
loop_
_entity.id
_entity.type
_entity.pdbx_description
1 polymer ?
#
loop_
_entity_poly.entity_id
_entity_poly.type
_entity_poly.pdbx_seq_one_letter_code
_entity_poly.pdbx_strand_id
1 'polypeptide(L)'
;MRTSMILSSLALALPAFAAPVTSSSSTASGCVAKDNACRASDPVTGLSANQAQCSADNAACKGACEDAWNTCRNTRGSDGLSANMAQCAADYAACLGENPFDKRSAPSGAFGGVAIHSGSNIQYAPVNAAGQKFWLLKDSQTYCPDVVGSACPNTTSTQFAGGDNTLSLDTIVPGGQQVYVAVDGSLSFTAPHSASTGTGSFVEGFSVAQNGEHIQFQGDDWLACPSGDHYAVYAAAIAKDASACTGFAFRIAESTAPAAWEYN
;
A
#
# COMPACT_ATOMS: atom_id res chain seq x y z
N MET A 1 72.14 -53.26 -11.97
CA MET A 1 72.71 -51.94 -11.59
C MET A 1 72.93 -51.14 -12.87
N ARG A 2 72.45 -49.87 -12.92
CA ARG A 2 72.33 -48.94 -14.07
C ARG A 2 71.08 -49.22 -14.92
N THR A 3 69.88 -48.73 -14.62
CA THR A 3 69.35 -47.34 -14.50
C THR A 3 69.35 -46.57 -15.82
N SER A 4 68.24 -46.65 -16.57
CA SER A 4 67.82 -45.69 -17.59
C SER A 4 66.60 -44.94 -17.06
N MET A 5 66.72 -43.63 -16.84
CA MET A 5 65.58 -42.75 -16.59
C MET A 5 65.36 -41.87 -17.82
N ILE A 6 64.12 -41.89 -18.28
CA ILE A 6 63.57 -41.20 -19.45
C ILE A 6 63.14 -39.79 -19.04
N LEU A 7 63.42 -38.83 -19.92
CA LEU A 7 62.96 -37.43 -19.90
C LEU A 7 61.45 -37.33 -19.65
N SER A 8 61.04 -36.40 -18.78
CA SER A 8 59.69 -35.81 -18.84
C SER A 8 59.79 -34.30 -18.67
N SER A 9 59.36 -33.61 -19.72
CA SER A 9 59.43 -32.16 -19.89
C SER A 9 58.47 -31.44 -18.94
N LEU A 10 59.01 -30.55 -18.13
CA LEU A 10 58.26 -29.66 -17.24
C LEU A 10 57.78 -28.44 -18.03
N ALA A 11 56.50 -28.39 -18.40
CA ALA A 11 55.86 -27.19 -18.94
C ALA A 11 55.34 -26.32 -17.79
N LEU A 12 55.90 -25.13 -17.61
CA LEU A 12 55.40 -24.09 -16.71
C LEU A 12 54.07 -23.54 -17.23
N ALA A 13 52.98 -23.74 -16.48
CA ALA A 13 51.73 -23.02 -16.69
C ALA A 13 51.71 -21.77 -15.79
N LEU A 14 51.60 -20.59 -16.39
CA LEU A 14 51.36 -19.33 -15.68
C LEU A 14 49.91 -19.29 -15.16
N PRO A 15 49.65 -18.76 -13.95
CA PRO A 15 48.29 -18.51 -13.49
C PRO A 15 47.68 -17.33 -14.26
N ALA A 16 46.50 -17.53 -14.82
CA ALA A 16 45.67 -16.47 -15.38
C ALA A 16 45.25 -15.52 -14.25
N PHE A 17 45.70 -14.26 -14.32
CA PHE A 17 45.20 -13.18 -13.47
C PHE A 17 43.72 -12.96 -13.79
N ALA A 18 42.84 -13.24 -12.82
CA ALA A 18 41.46 -12.79 -12.86
C ALA A 18 41.45 -11.25 -12.79
N ALA A 19 40.86 -10.62 -13.81
CA ALA A 19 40.62 -9.19 -13.81
C ALA A 19 39.69 -8.82 -12.64
N PRO A 20 39.88 -7.67 -11.97
CA PRO A 20 38.93 -7.21 -10.97
C PRO A 20 37.59 -6.97 -11.65
N VAL A 21 36.55 -7.63 -11.14
CA VAL A 21 35.16 -7.33 -11.46
C VAL A 21 34.95 -5.87 -11.08
N THR A 22 34.80 -5.00 -12.08
CA THR A 22 34.36 -3.62 -11.87
C THR A 22 32.94 -3.69 -11.34
N SER A 23 32.83 -3.76 -10.02
CA SER A 23 31.62 -3.45 -9.28
C SER A 23 31.33 -2.00 -9.61
N SER A 24 30.45 -1.81 -10.60
CA SER A 24 30.02 -0.50 -11.05
C SER A 24 29.12 0.07 -9.95
N SER A 25 29.75 0.56 -8.89
CA SER A 25 29.17 1.50 -7.94
C SER A 25 28.84 2.77 -8.75
N SER A 26 27.67 2.78 -9.35
CA SER A 26 27.08 3.97 -9.94
C SER A 26 26.31 4.69 -8.84
N THR A 27 27.02 5.57 -8.14
CA THR A 27 26.39 6.66 -7.42
C THR A 27 25.66 7.57 -8.42
N ALA A 28 24.33 7.43 -8.56
CA ALA A 28 23.36 8.55 -8.65
C ALA A 28 21.91 8.08 -8.96
N SER A 29 21.02 8.32 -7.99
CA SER A 29 19.55 8.30 -8.04
C SER A 29 18.86 6.98 -8.45
N GLY A 30 18.27 6.27 -7.49
CA GLY A 30 17.25 5.26 -7.78
C GLY A 30 16.05 5.87 -8.54
N CYS A 31 15.13 5.02 -9.03
CA CYS A 31 13.99 5.44 -9.87
C CYS A 31 13.25 6.68 -9.35
N VAL A 32 13.02 6.78 -8.04
CA VAL A 32 12.38 7.94 -7.39
C VAL A 32 13.13 9.24 -7.63
N ALA A 33 14.44 9.24 -7.45
CA ALA A 33 15.25 10.44 -7.62
C ALA A 33 15.38 10.84 -9.10
N LYS A 34 15.28 9.89 -10.03
CA LYS A 34 15.20 10.18 -11.47
C LYS A 34 13.85 10.80 -11.86
N ASP A 35 12.74 10.30 -11.32
CA ASP A 35 11.41 10.88 -11.55
C ASP A 35 11.32 12.30 -10.99
N ASN A 36 11.80 12.53 -9.76
CA ASN A 36 11.83 13.85 -9.14
C ASN A 36 12.68 14.85 -9.95
N ALA A 37 13.82 14.41 -10.48
CA ALA A 37 14.66 15.24 -11.33
C ALA A 37 14.01 15.54 -12.69
N CYS A 38 13.29 14.58 -13.27
CA CYS A 38 12.55 14.77 -14.53
C CYS A 38 11.38 15.75 -14.35
N ARG A 39 10.66 15.67 -13.22
CA ARG A 39 9.52 16.53 -12.91
C ARG A 39 9.92 17.95 -12.51
N ALA A 40 11.16 18.16 -12.07
CA ALA A 40 11.66 19.50 -11.78
C ALA A 40 11.70 20.33 -13.07
N SER A 41 10.98 21.46 -13.10
CA SER A 41 11.00 22.39 -14.21
C SER A 41 12.39 23.00 -14.40
N ASP A 42 12.86 23.08 -15.65
CA ASP A 42 14.08 23.81 -15.99
C ASP A 42 13.88 25.33 -15.76
N PRO A 43 14.66 25.97 -14.87
CA PRO A 43 14.51 27.40 -14.55
C PRO A 43 14.89 28.35 -15.70
N VAL A 44 15.51 27.85 -16.77
CA VAL A 44 15.94 28.63 -17.95
C VAL A 44 14.95 28.54 -19.09
N THR A 45 14.31 27.38 -19.30
CA THR A 45 13.39 27.16 -20.43
C THR A 45 11.90 27.23 -20.05
N GLY A 46 11.54 27.14 -18.76
CA GLY A 46 10.16 27.22 -18.28
C GLY A 46 9.23 26.12 -18.78
N LEU A 47 9.76 25.15 -19.52
CA LEU A 47 9.03 23.98 -20.00
C LEU A 47 9.12 22.92 -18.91
N SER A 48 8.00 22.64 -18.24
CA SER A 48 7.89 21.38 -17.49
C SER A 48 8.16 20.25 -18.47
N ALA A 49 9.05 19.30 -18.13
CA ALA A 49 9.17 18.07 -18.88
C ALA A 49 7.77 17.48 -19.13
N ASN A 50 7.57 16.81 -20.27
CA ASN A 50 6.31 16.12 -20.52
C ASN A 50 6.06 15.15 -19.35
N GLN A 51 5.15 15.50 -18.45
CA GLN A 51 4.91 14.72 -17.23
C GLN A 51 4.48 13.28 -17.57
N ALA A 52 3.86 13.08 -18.74
CA ALA A 52 3.55 11.74 -19.25
C ALA A 52 4.82 10.97 -19.60
N GLN A 53 5.84 11.64 -20.15
CA GLN A 53 7.15 11.02 -20.42
C GLN A 53 7.88 10.66 -19.12
N CYS A 54 7.95 11.59 -18.15
CA CYS A 54 8.56 11.28 -16.85
C CYS A 54 7.88 10.09 -16.15
N SER A 55 6.55 10.03 -16.23
CA SER A 55 5.78 8.92 -15.66
C SER A 55 6.05 7.59 -16.40
N ALA A 56 6.17 7.63 -17.73
CA ALA A 56 6.52 6.45 -18.54
C ALA A 56 7.95 5.95 -18.23
N ASP A 57 8.91 6.88 -18.09
CA ASP A 57 10.31 6.56 -17.79
C ASP A 57 10.47 6.01 -16.36
N ASN A 58 9.72 6.56 -15.40
CA ASN A 58 9.66 6.02 -14.03
C ASN A 58 9.07 4.61 -14.00
N ALA A 59 7.97 4.36 -14.73
CA ALA A 59 7.38 3.03 -14.83
C ALA A 59 8.35 2.01 -15.46
N ALA A 60 9.06 2.39 -16.52
CA ALA A 60 10.08 1.54 -17.13
C ALA A 60 11.25 1.26 -16.17
N CYS A 61 11.69 2.27 -15.41
CA CYS A 61 12.73 2.10 -14.38
C CYS A 61 12.30 1.11 -13.30
N LYS A 62 11.07 1.26 -12.78
CA LYS A 62 10.51 0.35 -11.77
C LYS A 62 10.37 -1.08 -12.30
N GLY A 63 9.91 -1.26 -13.54
CA GLY A 63 9.83 -2.56 -14.20
C GLY A 63 11.19 -3.26 -14.33
N ALA A 64 12.24 -2.52 -14.70
CA ALA A 64 13.60 -3.06 -14.76
C ALA A 64 14.14 -3.49 -13.38
N CYS A 65 13.83 -2.72 -12.33
CA CYS A 65 14.18 -3.11 -10.96
C CYS A 65 13.43 -4.39 -10.51
N GLU A 66 12.16 -4.53 -10.88
CA GLU A 66 11.35 -5.71 -10.57
C GLU A 66 11.84 -6.96 -11.32
N ASP A 67 12.21 -6.83 -12.59
CA ASP A 67 12.81 -7.91 -13.38
C ASP A 67 14.13 -8.39 -12.78
N ALA A 68 14.98 -7.47 -12.30
CA ALA A 68 16.22 -7.79 -11.61
C ALA A 68 15.96 -8.52 -10.28
N TRP A 69 14.99 -8.07 -9.50
CA TRP A 69 14.54 -8.72 -8.26
C TRP A 69 14.03 -10.15 -8.51
N ASN A 70 13.16 -10.33 -9.51
CA ASN A 70 12.62 -11.63 -9.90
C ASN A 70 13.73 -12.55 -10.43
N THR A 71 14.69 -12.02 -11.17
CA THR A 71 15.84 -12.78 -11.64
C THR A 71 16.70 -13.23 -10.45
N CYS A 72 17.01 -12.34 -9.51
CA CYS A 72 17.80 -12.66 -8.30
C CYS A 72 17.14 -13.76 -7.46
N ARG A 73 15.83 -13.69 -7.27
CA ARG A 73 15.06 -14.64 -6.45
C ARG A 73 14.89 -16.02 -7.10
N ASN A 74 14.77 -16.06 -8.44
CA ASN A 74 14.43 -17.29 -9.16
C ASN A 74 15.64 -17.97 -9.83
N THR A 75 16.75 -17.24 -10.00
CA THR A 75 17.96 -17.77 -10.62
C THR A 75 18.87 -18.37 -9.55
N ARG A 76 19.31 -19.59 -9.79
CA ARG A 76 20.32 -20.26 -8.98
C ARG A 76 21.70 -19.91 -9.53
N GLY A 77 22.64 -19.55 -8.66
CA GLY A 77 24.01 -19.26 -9.08
C GLY A 77 24.69 -20.46 -9.73
N SER A 78 25.86 -20.26 -10.35
CA SER A 78 26.69 -21.34 -10.91
C SER A 78 27.17 -22.36 -9.87
N ASP A 79 27.06 -21.99 -8.59
CA ASP A 79 27.32 -22.82 -7.41
C ASP A 79 26.11 -23.68 -7.00
N GLY A 80 24.96 -23.53 -7.67
CA GLY A 80 23.75 -24.22 -7.28
C GLY A 80 23.22 -23.75 -5.92
N LEU A 81 23.47 -22.50 -5.52
CA LEU A 81 22.84 -21.89 -4.35
C LEU A 81 21.83 -20.81 -4.80
N SER A 82 20.72 -20.68 -4.07
CA SER A 82 19.81 -19.55 -4.26
C SER A 82 20.49 -18.28 -3.76
N ALA A 83 20.29 -17.15 -4.43
CA ALA A 83 20.77 -15.87 -3.95
C ALA A 83 20.29 -15.60 -2.51
N ASN A 84 21.08 -14.83 -1.75
CA ASN A 84 20.62 -14.36 -0.44
C ASN A 84 19.41 -13.45 -0.66
N MET A 85 18.23 -13.90 -0.19
CA MET A 85 16.98 -13.19 -0.41
C MET A 85 16.98 -11.79 0.22
N ALA A 86 17.70 -11.60 1.32
CA ALA A 86 17.88 -10.28 1.93
C ALA A 86 18.78 -9.38 1.08
N GLN A 87 19.77 -9.95 0.38
CA GLN A 87 20.59 -9.19 -0.56
C GLN A 87 19.79 -8.78 -1.79
N CYS A 88 18.99 -9.68 -2.37
CA CYS A 88 18.08 -9.32 -3.46
C CYS A 88 17.17 -8.14 -3.05
N ALA A 89 16.72 -8.13 -1.79
CA ALA A 89 15.78 -7.13 -1.28
C ALA A 89 16.48 -5.78 -1.10
N ALA A 90 17.69 -5.80 -0.55
CA ALA A 90 18.54 -4.63 -0.44
C ALA A 90 18.88 -4.03 -1.82
N ASP A 91 19.19 -4.87 -2.81
CA ASP A 91 19.50 -4.43 -4.17
C ASP A 91 18.27 -3.86 -4.88
N TYR A 92 17.08 -4.44 -4.64
CA TYR A 92 15.82 -3.92 -5.18
C TYR A 92 15.46 -2.55 -4.59
N ALA A 93 15.59 -2.39 -3.27
CA ALA A 93 15.38 -1.11 -2.60
C ALA A 93 16.38 -0.04 -3.08
N ALA A 94 17.65 -0.40 -3.24
CA ALA A 94 18.67 0.49 -3.79
C ALA A 94 18.35 0.91 -5.24
N CYS A 95 17.86 -0.02 -6.07
CA CYS A 95 17.46 0.24 -7.46
C CYS A 95 16.31 1.25 -7.55
N LEU A 96 15.29 1.09 -6.72
CA LEU A 96 14.16 2.01 -6.67
C LEU A 96 14.52 3.35 -6.04
N GLY A 97 15.49 3.39 -5.11
CA GLY A 97 15.82 4.57 -4.32
C GLY A 97 14.79 4.85 -3.22
N GLU A 98 13.94 3.87 -2.93
CA GLU A 98 12.97 3.81 -1.84
C GLU A 98 12.93 2.38 -1.33
N ASN A 99 12.47 2.15 -0.11
CA ASN A 99 12.24 0.79 0.37
C ASN A 99 10.88 0.30 -0.16
N PRO A 100 10.81 -0.61 -1.16
CA PRO A 100 9.53 -1.12 -1.67
C PRO A 100 8.83 -2.04 -0.68
N PHE A 101 9.53 -2.46 0.37
CA PHE A 101 8.98 -3.24 1.47
C PHE A 101 8.42 -2.34 2.56
N ASP A 102 8.74 -1.04 2.57
CA ASP A 102 8.01 -0.05 3.35
C ASP A 102 6.98 0.61 2.42
N LYS A 103 5.71 0.41 2.74
CA LYS A 103 4.54 0.95 2.04
C LYS A 103 4.32 0.35 0.64
N ARG A 104 3.46 -0.67 0.58
CA ARG A 104 2.56 -0.76 -0.59
C ARG A 104 1.80 0.56 -0.67
N SER A 105 1.76 1.17 -1.84
CA SER A 105 0.87 2.28 -2.13
C SER A 105 -0.57 1.93 -1.73
N ALA A 106 -1.39 2.93 -1.43
CA ALA A 106 -2.82 2.74 -1.22
C ALA A 106 -3.43 1.84 -2.34
N PRO A 107 -4.42 0.99 -2.03
CA PRO A 107 -5.02 0.12 -3.02
C PRO A 107 -5.41 0.89 -4.28
N SER A 108 -5.03 0.39 -5.45
CA SER A 108 -5.35 1.01 -6.74
C SER A 108 -6.82 0.86 -7.13
N GLY A 109 -7.57 0.04 -6.39
CA GLY A 109 -9.01 -0.19 -6.56
C GLY A 109 -9.72 -0.24 -5.22
N ALA A 110 -11.04 -0.45 -5.27
CA ALA A 110 -11.85 -0.53 -4.07
C ALA A 110 -11.48 -1.75 -3.21
N PHE A 111 -11.64 -1.60 -1.89
CA PHE A 111 -11.30 -2.64 -0.92
C PHE A 111 -12.31 -2.68 0.23
N GLY A 112 -12.45 -3.84 0.85
CA GLY A 112 -13.19 -3.98 2.11
C GLY A 112 -12.30 -3.75 3.32
N GLY A 113 -12.91 -3.63 4.49
CA GLY A 113 -12.19 -3.51 5.77
C GLY A 113 -12.55 -4.63 6.72
N VAL A 114 -11.57 -5.17 7.45
CA VAL A 114 -11.80 -6.10 8.56
C VAL A 114 -11.00 -5.71 9.79
N ALA A 115 -11.56 -5.94 10.97
CA ALA A 115 -10.88 -5.72 12.23
C ALA A 115 -9.98 -6.89 12.59
N ILE A 116 -8.73 -6.60 13.00
CA ILE A 116 -7.78 -7.60 13.49
C ILE A 116 -7.48 -7.31 14.96
N HIS A 117 -7.97 -8.19 15.83
CA HIS A 117 -7.66 -8.26 17.26
C HIS A 117 -7.83 -9.71 17.73
N SER A 118 -6.72 -10.44 17.77
CA SER A 118 -6.72 -11.88 18.06
C SER A 118 -7.36 -12.19 19.42
N GLY A 119 -8.21 -13.21 19.47
CA GLY A 119 -8.86 -13.65 20.71
C GLY A 119 -10.07 -12.81 21.15
N SER A 120 -10.52 -11.85 20.35
CA SER A 120 -11.76 -11.10 20.59
C SER A 120 -12.89 -11.52 19.63
N ASN A 121 -14.11 -11.12 19.98
CA ASN A 121 -15.29 -11.27 19.13
C ASN A 121 -15.30 -10.33 17.91
N ILE A 122 -14.40 -9.34 17.85
CA ILE A 122 -14.26 -8.44 16.70
C ILE A 122 -13.24 -8.94 15.67
N GLN A 123 -12.55 -10.05 15.95
CA GLN A 123 -11.58 -10.63 15.01
C GLN A 123 -12.27 -10.97 13.67
N TYR A 124 -11.74 -10.42 12.58
CA TYR A 124 -12.28 -10.48 11.22
C TYR A 124 -13.68 -9.89 11.03
N ALA A 125 -14.20 -9.13 11.99
CA ALA A 125 -15.46 -8.42 11.81
C ALA A 125 -15.30 -7.38 10.69
N PRO A 126 -16.23 -7.32 9.72
CA PRO A 126 -16.17 -6.31 8.66
C PRO A 126 -16.37 -4.91 9.25
N VAL A 127 -15.66 -3.93 8.69
CA VAL A 127 -15.84 -2.51 8.97
C VAL A 127 -16.91 -1.98 8.03
N ASN A 128 -18.14 -1.83 8.52
CA ASN A 128 -19.30 -1.47 7.71
C ASN A 128 -19.83 -0.07 8.02
N ALA A 129 -20.21 0.64 6.97
CA ALA A 129 -20.89 1.93 6.97
C ALA A 129 -22.38 1.73 7.30
N ALA A 130 -22.84 2.39 8.35
CA ALA A 130 -24.25 2.47 8.71
C ALA A 130 -24.55 3.76 9.51
N GLY A 131 -25.59 4.50 9.15
CA GLY A 131 -25.99 5.74 9.85
C GLY A 131 -24.87 6.79 9.92
N GLN A 132 -24.19 7.06 8.80
CA GLN A 132 -23.08 8.01 8.65
C GLN A 132 -21.85 7.73 9.53
N LYS A 133 -21.76 6.53 10.10
CA LYS A 133 -20.68 6.05 10.96
C LYS A 133 -20.21 4.66 10.54
N PHE A 134 -19.07 4.24 11.08
CA PHE A 134 -18.53 2.90 10.85
C PHE A 134 -18.67 2.01 12.07
N TRP A 135 -18.95 0.74 11.80
CA TRP A 135 -19.31 -0.25 12.79
C TRP A 135 -18.63 -1.59 12.53
N LEU A 136 -18.40 -2.33 13.61
CA LEU A 136 -18.10 -3.76 13.55
C LEU A 136 -19.33 -4.56 13.99
N LEU A 137 -19.49 -5.75 13.42
CA LEU A 137 -20.59 -6.67 13.70
C LEU A 137 -21.98 -6.10 13.38
N LYS A 138 -22.04 -5.10 12.49
CA LYS A 138 -23.28 -4.50 11.99
C LYS A 138 -23.26 -4.57 10.46
N ASP A 139 -24.41 -4.83 9.85
CA ASP A 139 -24.52 -4.86 8.39
C ASP A 139 -24.36 -3.46 7.80
N SER A 140 -23.80 -3.40 6.59
CA SER A 140 -23.72 -2.18 5.82
C SER A 140 -25.14 -1.72 5.44
N GLN A 141 -25.39 -0.43 5.53
CA GLN A 141 -26.64 0.16 5.06
C GLN A 141 -26.39 0.91 3.74
N THR A 142 -27.15 0.54 2.72
CA THR A 142 -27.07 1.16 1.39
C THR A 142 -28.45 1.62 0.95
N TYR A 143 -28.50 2.58 0.04
CA TYR A 143 -29.73 3.02 -0.59
C TYR A 143 -29.55 3.18 -2.09
N CYS A 144 -30.64 2.91 -2.79
CA CYS A 144 -30.76 3.04 -4.23
C CYS A 144 -32.10 3.74 -4.52
N PRO A 145 -32.09 4.93 -5.13
CA PRO A 145 -33.32 5.59 -5.58
C PRO A 145 -34.02 4.80 -6.70
N ASP A 146 -35.35 4.75 -6.67
CA ASP A 146 -36.15 4.06 -7.70
C ASP A 146 -35.86 4.54 -9.14
N VAL A 147 -35.53 5.83 -9.29
CA VAL A 147 -35.16 6.44 -10.59
C VAL A 147 -33.89 5.84 -11.21
N VAL A 148 -32.99 5.29 -10.40
CA VAL A 148 -31.78 4.60 -10.87
C VAL A 148 -32.10 3.15 -11.27
N GLY A 149 -33.06 2.52 -10.59
CA GLY A 149 -33.59 1.20 -10.93
C GLY A 149 -32.50 0.13 -11.01
N SER A 150 -32.49 -0.65 -12.09
CA SER A 150 -31.56 -1.78 -12.28
C SER A 150 -30.09 -1.37 -12.47
N ALA A 151 -29.79 -0.07 -12.58
CA ALA A 151 -28.41 0.42 -12.64
C ALA A 151 -27.75 0.47 -11.26
N CYS A 152 -28.51 0.28 -10.18
CA CYS A 152 -27.94 0.24 -8.84
C CYS A 152 -27.09 -1.02 -8.63
N PRO A 153 -25.83 -0.85 -8.24
CA PRO A 153 -25.03 -1.98 -7.87
C PRO A 153 -25.50 -2.53 -6.51
N ASN A 154 -25.57 -3.85 -6.43
CA ASN A 154 -26.00 -4.55 -5.23
C ASN A 154 -24.77 -4.93 -4.42
N THR A 155 -24.45 -4.12 -3.41
CA THR A 155 -23.42 -4.43 -2.43
C THR A 155 -24.01 -4.58 -1.04
N THR A 156 -23.51 -5.56 -0.30
CA THR A 156 -23.89 -5.85 1.09
C THR A 156 -22.75 -5.56 2.07
N SER A 157 -21.57 -5.22 1.56
CA SER A 157 -20.38 -4.88 2.33
C SER A 157 -19.92 -3.48 1.98
N THR A 158 -19.28 -2.82 2.94
CA THR A 158 -18.69 -1.51 2.68
C THR A 158 -17.38 -1.61 1.91
N GLN A 159 -17.32 -0.83 0.84
CA GLN A 159 -16.18 -0.71 -0.05
C GLN A 159 -15.58 0.68 0.11
N PHE A 160 -14.27 0.73 0.26
CA PHE A 160 -13.47 1.93 0.45
C PHE A 160 -12.60 2.18 -0.78
N ALA A 161 -12.23 3.44 -1.02
CA ALA A 161 -11.24 3.83 -2.00
C ALA A 161 -10.25 4.85 -1.39
N GLY A 162 -9.02 4.86 -1.89
CA GLY A 162 -7.95 5.71 -1.35
C GLY A 162 -7.21 5.06 -0.18
N GLY A 163 -6.92 5.85 0.85
CA GLY A 163 -6.05 5.45 1.97
C GLY A 163 -4.67 6.10 1.93
N ASP A 164 -4.41 6.97 0.95
CA ASP A 164 -3.24 7.87 0.94
C ASP A 164 -3.73 9.30 1.19
N ASN A 165 -3.45 9.82 2.39
CA ASN A 165 -3.93 11.07 2.98
C ASN A 165 -5.46 11.12 3.24
N THR A 166 -6.28 10.75 2.25
CA THR A 166 -7.75 10.76 2.32
C THR A 166 -8.33 9.36 2.10
N LEU A 167 -9.54 9.13 2.60
CA LEU A 167 -10.29 7.88 2.42
C LEU A 167 -11.72 8.21 1.98
N SER A 168 -12.29 7.46 1.05
CA SER A 168 -13.67 7.64 0.59
C SER A 168 -14.41 6.30 0.52
N LEU A 169 -15.73 6.37 0.40
CA LEU A 169 -16.54 5.19 0.07
C LEU A 169 -16.57 4.99 -1.43
N ASP A 170 -16.51 3.74 -1.87
CA ASP A 170 -16.70 3.37 -3.28
C ASP A 170 -18.20 3.41 -3.59
N THR A 171 -18.62 4.54 -4.15
CA THR A 171 -20.02 4.89 -4.44
C THR A 171 -20.13 5.51 -5.80
N ILE A 172 -21.27 5.31 -6.47
CA ILE A 172 -21.56 5.97 -7.75
C ILE A 172 -22.48 7.18 -7.63
N VAL A 173 -22.97 7.52 -6.42
CA VAL A 173 -23.76 8.73 -6.19
C VAL A 173 -22.97 10.00 -6.57
N PRO A 174 -23.57 10.94 -7.33
CA PRO A 174 -22.92 12.19 -7.67
C PRO A 174 -22.40 12.96 -6.44
N GLY A 175 -21.12 13.33 -6.46
CA GLY A 175 -20.44 13.98 -5.34
C GLY A 175 -19.74 13.01 -4.38
N GLY A 176 -20.03 11.71 -4.50
CA GLY A 176 -19.42 10.65 -3.69
C GLY A 176 -19.75 10.78 -2.20
N GLN A 177 -19.04 10.00 -1.40
CA GLN A 177 -19.10 10.09 0.06
C GLN A 177 -17.68 10.02 0.65
N GLN A 178 -17.31 11.09 1.35
CA GLN A 178 -15.98 11.26 1.93
C GLN A 178 -15.94 10.65 3.33
N VAL A 179 -14.92 9.85 3.63
CA VAL A 179 -14.66 9.37 5.00
C VAL A 179 -13.87 10.43 5.75
N TYR A 180 -14.21 10.63 7.02
CA TYR A 180 -13.57 11.60 7.90
C TYR A 180 -13.59 11.11 9.35
N VAL A 181 -12.71 11.68 10.17
CA VAL A 181 -12.74 11.51 11.63
C VAL A 181 -13.38 12.74 12.24
N ALA A 182 -14.48 12.56 12.97
CA ALA A 182 -15.16 13.64 13.67
C ALA A 182 -14.34 14.13 14.88
N VAL A 183 -14.69 15.30 15.43
CA VAL A 183 -13.99 15.89 16.58
C VAL A 183 -14.00 15.04 17.86
N ASP A 184 -14.95 14.10 17.97
CA ASP A 184 -15.04 13.12 19.05
C ASP A 184 -14.19 11.86 18.79
N GLY A 185 -13.55 11.78 17.63
CA GLY A 185 -12.76 10.66 17.16
C GLY A 185 -13.55 9.60 16.39
N SER A 186 -14.88 9.73 16.26
CA SER A 186 -15.67 8.72 15.56
C SER A 186 -15.38 8.72 14.06
N LEU A 187 -15.12 7.54 13.50
CA LEU A 187 -14.99 7.36 12.06
C LEU A 187 -16.38 7.51 11.43
N SER A 188 -16.49 8.47 10.50
CA SER A 188 -17.75 8.92 9.94
C SER A 188 -17.61 9.16 8.44
N PHE A 189 -18.74 9.30 7.74
CA PHE A 189 -18.76 9.63 6.32
C PHE A 189 -19.84 10.65 5.97
N THR A 190 -19.65 11.37 4.88
CA THR A 190 -20.59 12.43 4.48
C THR A 190 -21.89 11.86 3.95
N ALA A 191 -22.97 12.62 4.13
CA ALA A 191 -24.23 12.31 3.49
C ALA A 191 -24.08 12.36 1.95
N PRO A 192 -24.91 11.62 1.20
CA PRO A 192 -24.93 11.68 -0.26
C PRO A 192 -25.09 13.12 -0.76
N HIS A 193 -24.40 13.47 -1.84
CA HIS A 193 -24.40 14.81 -2.44
C HIS A 193 -23.88 15.94 -1.53
N SER A 194 -23.22 15.61 -0.41
CA SER A 194 -22.71 16.59 0.56
C SER A 194 -21.23 16.39 0.85
N ALA A 195 -20.50 17.50 0.94
CA ALA A 195 -19.13 17.55 1.44
C ALA A 195 -19.04 18.00 2.91
N SER A 196 -20.19 18.15 3.60
CA SER A 196 -20.21 18.65 4.97
C SER A 196 -19.79 17.57 5.97
N THR A 197 -18.74 17.84 6.74
CA THR A 197 -18.20 16.94 7.77
C THR A 197 -18.38 17.48 9.20
N GLY A 198 -18.98 18.67 9.34
CA GLY A 198 -19.03 19.40 10.60
C GLY A 198 -17.75 20.20 10.90
N THR A 199 -17.83 21.10 11.88
CA THR A 199 -16.69 21.97 12.24
C THR A 199 -15.64 21.19 13.03
N GLY A 200 -14.37 21.29 12.62
CA GLY A 200 -13.23 20.69 13.31
C GLY A 200 -12.96 19.23 12.99
N SER A 201 -13.74 18.62 12.09
CA SER A 201 -13.51 17.27 11.61
C SER A 201 -12.27 17.19 10.70
N PHE A 202 -11.70 15.98 10.61
CA PHE A 202 -10.48 15.71 9.85
C PHE A 202 -10.79 14.84 8.63
N VAL A 203 -10.56 15.39 7.44
CA VAL A 203 -10.69 14.65 6.16
C VAL A 203 -9.36 14.06 5.67
N GLU A 204 -8.26 14.51 6.27
CA GLU A 204 -6.88 14.12 5.96
C GLU A 204 -6.24 13.39 7.15
N GLY A 205 -5.10 12.74 6.90
CA GLY A 205 -4.34 11.98 7.90
C GLY A 205 -4.57 10.47 7.85
N PHE A 206 -5.34 9.98 6.87
CA PHE A 206 -5.40 8.55 6.58
C PHE A 206 -4.12 8.08 5.92
N SER A 207 -3.65 6.90 6.29
CA SER A 207 -2.49 6.30 5.66
C SER A 207 -2.60 4.79 5.65
N VAL A 208 -2.07 4.15 4.62
CA VAL A 208 -1.85 2.71 4.65
C VAL A 208 -0.49 2.39 5.28
N ALA A 209 -0.54 1.62 6.35
CA ALA A 209 0.61 1.18 7.14
C ALA A 209 0.86 -0.33 6.96
N GLN A 210 1.95 -0.82 7.58
CA GLN A 210 2.35 -2.23 7.59
C GLN A 210 2.28 -2.86 6.19
N ASN A 211 3.05 -2.30 5.25
CA ASN A 211 3.19 -2.84 3.90
C ASN A 211 1.86 -2.91 3.14
N GLY A 212 1.01 -1.88 3.26
CA GLY A 212 -0.25 -1.83 2.52
C GLY A 212 -1.39 -2.61 3.16
N GLU A 213 -1.21 -3.11 4.37
CA GLU A 213 -2.18 -4.04 4.95
C GLU A 213 -3.19 -3.34 5.84
N HIS A 214 -2.81 -2.27 6.55
CA HIS A 214 -3.68 -1.65 7.55
C HIS A 214 -3.95 -0.18 7.26
N ILE A 215 -5.19 0.26 7.41
CA ILE A 215 -5.53 1.68 7.45
C ILE A 215 -5.23 2.21 8.85
N GLN A 216 -4.54 3.34 8.91
CA GLN A 216 -4.28 4.10 10.13
C GLN A 216 -4.75 5.54 9.97
N PHE A 217 -4.90 6.23 11.10
CA PHE A 217 -5.21 7.64 11.14
C PHE A 217 -4.19 8.37 12.01
N GLN A 218 -3.48 9.33 11.41
CA GLN A 218 -2.38 10.09 12.04
C GLN A 218 -1.29 9.19 12.67
N GLY A 219 -1.09 7.99 12.12
CA GLY A 219 -0.11 7.01 12.58
C GLY A 219 -0.59 6.05 13.67
N ASP A 220 -1.81 6.24 14.18
CA ASP A 220 -2.41 5.34 15.18
C ASP A 220 -3.47 4.42 14.57
N ASP A 221 -3.73 3.32 15.28
CA ASP A 221 -4.76 2.32 14.96
C ASP A 221 -6.17 2.78 15.41
N TRP A 222 -7.11 1.83 15.44
CA TRP A 222 -8.53 2.10 15.68
C TRP A 222 -9.00 1.51 16.99
N LEU A 223 -10.12 2.04 17.48
CA LEU A 223 -10.81 1.59 18.68
C LEU A 223 -12.21 1.11 18.30
N ALA A 224 -12.57 -0.08 18.77
CA ALA A 224 -13.91 -0.65 18.71
C ALA A 224 -14.60 -0.40 20.05
N CYS A 225 -15.50 0.57 20.09
CA CYS A 225 -16.21 0.97 21.31
C CYS A 225 -17.60 0.31 21.36
N PRO A 226 -17.93 -0.46 22.40
CA PRO A 226 -19.22 -1.15 22.51
C PRO A 226 -20.42 -0.20 22.39
N SER A 227 -21.43 -0.61 21.62
CA SER A 227 -22.70 0.11 21.44
C SER A 227 -23.81 -0.90 21.17
N GLY A 228 -24.41 -1.43 22.23
CA GLY A 228 -25.33 -2.57 22.14
C GLY A 228 -24.58 -3.83 21.70
N ASP A 229 -25.11 -4.53 20.70
CA ASP A 229 -24.51 -5.75 20.14
C ASP A 229 -23.48 -5.47 19.03
N HIS A 230 -23.14 -4.20 18.81
CA HIS A 230 -22.20 -3.74 17.80
C HIS A 230 -21.08 -2.92 18.43
N TYR A 231 -20.07 -2.56 17.62
CA TYR A 231 -18.98 -1.68 18.05
C TYR A 231 -18.88 -0.50 17.10
N ALA A 232 -18.93 0.72 17.63
CA ALA A 232 -18.64 1.93 16.87
C ALA A 232 -17.12 2.08 16.71
N VAL A 233 -16.68 2.52 15.54
CA VAL A 233 -15.26 2.68 15.21
C VAL A 233 -14.79 4.10 15.49
N TYR A 234 -13.70 4.24 16.23
CA TYR A 234 -13.05 5.51 16.57
C TYR A 234 -11.56 5.48 16.22
N ALA A 235 -11.01 6.63 15.82
CA ALA A 235 -9.57 6.80 15.65
C ALA A 235 -8.90 6.96 17.02
N ALA A 236 -7.90 6.12 17.32
CA ALA A 236 -7.21 6.16 18.61
C ALA A 236 -6.46 7.49 18.84
N ALA A 237 -5.96 8.12 17.78
CA ALA A 237 -5.29 9.42 17.83
C ALA A 237 -6.16 10.57 18.37
N ILE A 238 -7.49 10.45 18.27
CA ILE A 238 -8.42 11.55 18.56
C ILE A 238 -9.34 11.24 19.76
N ALA A 239 -9.76 9.98 19.91
CA ALA A 239 -10.74 9.58 20.91
C ALA A 239 -10.28 9.93 22.34
N LYS A 240 -11.14 10.63 23.08
CA LYS A 240 -10.80 11.17 24.42
C LYS A 240 -11.15 10.23 25.57
N ASP A 241 -12.12 9.33 25.38
CA ASP A 241 -12.47 8.29 26.34
C ASP A 241 -12.57 6.94 25.62
N ALA A 242 -11.64 6.04 25.93
CA ALA A 242 -11.47 4.75 25.28
C ALA A 242 -11.47 3.59 26.29
N SER A 243 -11.82 3.85 27.55
CA SER A 243 -11.63 2.91 28.66
C SER A 243 -12.39 1.58 28.50
N ALA A 244 -13.52 1.60 27.79
CA ALA A 244 -14.32 0.42 27.47
C ALA A 244 -14.09 -0.12 26.04
N CYS A 245 -13.20 0.49 25.27
CA CYS A 245 -13.00 0.15 23.85
C CYS A 245 -11.86 -0.85 23.67
N THR A 246 -11.96 -1.67 22.62
CA THR A 246 -10.92 -2.62 22.23
C THR A 246 -10.13 -2.04 21.06
N GLY A 247 -8.81 -1.89 21.20
CA GLY A 247 -7.96 -1.48 20.09
C GLY A 247 -7.88 -2.56 19.01
N PHE A 248 -7.91 -2.21 17.73
CA PHE A 248 -7.81 -3.15 16.62
C PHE A 248 -7.08 -2.55 15.42
N ALA A 249 -6.43 -3.40 14.63
CA ALA A 249 -5.89 -3.00 13.34
C ALA A 249 -6.98 -3.11 12.27
N PHE A 250 -7.25 -2.03 11.56
CA PHE A 250 -8.15 -2.03 10.40
C PHE A 250 -7.38 -2.57 9.21
N ARG A 251 -7.57 -3.85 8.90
CA ARG A 251 -6.93 -4.49 7.76
C ARG A 251 -7.74 -4.32 6.48
N ILE A 252 -7.03 -3.97 5.40
CA ILE A 252 -7.50 -3.96 4.03
C ILE A 252 -7.79 -5.40 3.61
N ALA A 253 -9.01 -5.65 3.16
CA ALA A 253 -9.45 -6.90 2.58
C ALA A 253 -9.68 -6.69 1.09
N GLU A 254 -9.01 -7.49 0.25
CA GLU A 254 -9.31 -7.52 -1.18
C GLU A 254 -10.78 -7.87 -1.39
N SER A 255 -11.45 -7.13 -2.27
CA SER A 255 -12.87 -7.30 -2.53
C SER A 255 -13.16 -7.10 -4.01
N THR A 256 -14.03 -7.94 -4.55
CA THR A 256 -14.61 -7.80 -5.89
C THR A 256 -16.06 -7.34 -5.84
N ALA A 257 -16.54 -6.96 -4.65
CA ALA A 257 -17.88 -6.43 -4.50
C ALA A 257 -18.01 -5.09 -5.26
N PRO A 258 -19.16 -4.84 -5.90
CA PRO A 258 -19.37 -3.59 -6.60
C PRO A 258 -19.49 -2.42 -5.62
N ALA A 259 -19.34 -1.20 -6.12
CA ALA A 259 -19.67 0.03 -5.40
C ALA A 259 -21.12 0.00 -4.87
N ALA A 260 -21.44 0.82 -3.88
CA ALA A 260 -22.85 1.12 -3.60
C ALA A 260 -23.36 2.20 -4.55
N TRP A 261 -24.69 2.36 -4.70
CA TRP A 261 -25.20 3.64 -5.15
C TRP A 261 -24.82 4.71 -4.12
N GLU A 262 -25.30 4.56 -2.88
CA GLU A 262 -24.85 5.31 -1.71
C GLU A 262 -24.92 4.44 -0.45
N TYR A 263 -24.13 4.81 0.55
CA TYR A 263 -24.21 4.29 1.91
C TYR A 263 -25.02 5.24 2.79
N ASN A 264 -25.79 4.67 3.71
CA ASN A 264 -26.55 5.40 4.71
C ASN A 264 -25.97 5.20 6.08
#